data_AF-A0A945HJZ4-F1
#
_entry.id   AF-A0A945HJZ4-F1
#
_cell.length_a   1.000
_cell.length_b   1.000
_cell.length_c   1.000
_cell.angle_alpha   90.00
_cell.angle_beta   90.00
_cell.angle_gamma   90.00
#
_symmetry.space_group_name_H-M   'P 1'
#
loop_
_entity.id
_entity.type
_entity.pdbx_description
1 polymer ?
#
loop_
_entity_poly.entity_id
_entity_poly.type
_entity_poly.pdbx_seq_one_letter_code
_entity_poly.pdbx_strand_id
1 'polypeptide(L)' 'MLIGIDFDNTIARYDSVFTMEAKKEGLVTSDWQGTKQDLKQKLYSIQDGGRIWQKIQGQVYGPYMYMAELFPGVA' A
#
# COMPACT_ATOMS: atom_id res chain seq x y z
N MET A 1 -30.73 -6.86 4.78
CA MET A 1 -29.50 -7.00 3.95
C MET A 1 -28.36 -6.36 4.70
N LEU A 2 -27.26 -7.07 4.93
CA LEU A 2 -26.04 -6.52 5.53
C LEU A 2 -24.96 -6.52 4.45
N ILE A 3 -24.34 -5.36 4.21
CA ILE A 3 -23.23 -5.22 3.26
C ILE A 3 -21.98 -4.94 4.10
N GLY A 4 -20.96 -5.79 3.96
CA GLY A 4 -19.64 -5.52 4.51
C GLY A 4 -18.87 -4.60 3.58
N ILE A 5 -18.28 -3.54 4.12
CA ILE A 5 -17.43 -2.61 3.37
C ILE A 5 -16.02 -2.70 3.94
N ASP A 6 -15.03 -2.85 3.07
CA ASP A 6 -13.62 -2.87 3.42
C ASP A 6 -13.03 -1.46 3.29
N PHE A 7 -12.32 -1.00 4.31
CA PHE A 7 -11.81 0.36 4.31
C PHE A 7 -10.72 0.58 3.26
N ASP A 8 -9.70 -0.27 3.17
CA ASP A 8 -8.50 -0.01 2.37
C ASP A 8 -8.52 -0.69 0.98
N ASN A 9 -9.57 -1.46 0.69
CA ASN A 9 -9.83 -2.09 -0.60
C ASN A 9 -11.17 -1.67 -1.23
N THR A 10 -12.00 -0.88 -0.53
CA THR A 10 -13.26 -0.34 -1.10
C THR A 10 -13.39 1.18 -0.98
N ILE A 11 -12.91 1.81 0.09
CA ILE A 11 -13.09 3.27 0.32
C ILE A 11 -11.79 4.04 0.04
N ALA A 12 -10.72 3.69 0.73
CA ALA A 12 -9.44 4.37 0.75
C ALA A 12 -8.39 3.59 -0.04
N ARG A 13 -7.93 4.16 -1.14
CA ARG A 13 -6.87 3.63 -2.00
C ARG A 13 -5.51 4.14 -1.52
N TYR A 14 -4.59 3.20 -1.33
CA TYR A 14 -3.24 3.47 -0.81
C TYR A 14 -2.11 3.19 -1.82
N ASP A 15 -2.40 2.87 -3.08
CA ASP A 15 -1.37 2.53 -4.08
C ASP A 15 -0.25 3.59 -4.18
N SER A 16 -0.61 4.86 -4.23
CA SER A 16 0.34 5.97 -4.28
C SER A 16 1.16 6.09 -2.98
N VAL A 17 0.52 5.88 -1.82
CA VAL A 17 1.19 5.94 -0.51
C VAL A 17 2.16 4.77 -0.32
N PHE A 18 1.77 3.55 -0.70
CA PHE A 18 2.67 2.39 -0.71
C PHE A 18 3.85 2.60 -1.66
N THR A 19 3.60 3.16 -2.85
CA THR A 19 4.65 3.48 -3.83
C THR A 19 5.64 4.50 -3.28
N MET A 20 5.14 5.58 -2.69
CA MET A 20 5.95 6.62 -2.06
C MET A 20 6.84 6.03 -0.96
N GLU A 21 6.27 5.26 -0.04
CA GLU A 21 7.02 4.71 1.09
C GLU A 21 8.02 3.64 0.63
N ALA A 22 7.68 2.82 -0.36
CA ALA A 22 8.60 1.84 -0.93
C ALA A 22 9.81 2.50 -1.60
N LYS A 23 9.61 3.63 -2.29
CA LYS A 23 10.71 4.43 -2.87
C LYS A 23 11.58 5.05 -1.78
N LYS A 24 10.95 5.60 -0.74
CA LYS A 24 11.64 6.23 0.39
C LYS A 24 12.52 5.24 1.17
N GLU A 25 12.03 4.02 1.38
CA GLU A 25 12.75 2.94 2.06
C GLU A 25 13.72 2.19 1.13
N GLY A 26 13.84 2.58 -0.15
CA GLY A 26 14.74 1.94 -1.11
C GLY A 26 14.34 0.52 -1.52
N LEU A 27 13.09 0.13 -1.31
CA LEU A 27 12.55 -1.20 -1.64
C LEU A 27 12.28 -1.36 -3.15
N VAL A 28 12.09 -0.24 -3.84
CA VAL A 28 11.92 -0.14 -5.28
C VAL A 28 12.70 1.06 -5.82
N THR A 29 12.98 1.06 -7.12
CA THR A 29 13.65 2.17 -7.79
C THR A 29 12.77 3.42 -7.84
N SER A 30 13.37 4.60 -8.00
CA SER A 30 12.64 5.88 -8.03
C SER A 30 11.66 5.99 -9.20
N ASP A 31 11.95 5.31 -10.31
CA ASP A 31 11.13 5.21 -11.51
C ASP A 31 10.08 4.08 -11.45
N TRP A 32 10.07 3.27 -10.38
CA TRP A 32 9.13 2.16 -10.25
C TRP A 32 7.67 2.63 -10.33
N GLN A 33 6.88 1.89 -11.10
CA GLN A 33 5.44 2.07 -11.27
C GLN A 33 4.78 0.72 -11.01
N GLY A 34 3.82 0.69 -10.10
CA GLY A 34 3.07 -0.50 -9.75
C GLY A 34 2.07 -0.23 -8.65
N THR A 35 1.25 -1.22 -8.37
CA THR A 35 0.20 -1.18 -7.34
C THR A 35 0.71 -1.67 -5.99
N LYS A 36 -0.08 -1.48 -4.95
CA LYS A 36 0.10 -2.12 -3.62
C LYS A 36 0.26 -3.64 -3.75
N GLN A 37 -0.47 -4.28 -4.67
CA GLN A 37 -0.40 -5.72 -4.91
C GLN A 37 0.92 -6.13 -5.59
N ASP A 38 1.37 -5.39 -6.60
CA ASP A 38 2.64 -5.64 -7.28
C ASP A 38 3.82 -5.53 -6.29
N LEU A 39 3.78 -4.49 -5.44
CA LEU A 39 4.77 -4.30 -4.37
C LEU A 39 4.75 -5.46 -3.38
N LYS A 40 3.56 -5.88 -2.93
CA LYS A 40 3.42 -7.03 -2.03
C LYS A 40 4.02 -8.28 -2.66
N GLN A 41 3.66 -8.61 -3.90
CA GLN A 41 4.17 -9.80 -4.57
C GLN A 41 5.69 -9.76 -4.73
N LYS A 42 6.25 -8.60 -5.11
CA LYS A 42 7.70 -8.39 -5.18
C LYS A 42 8.36 -8.64 -3.83
N LEU A 43 7.84 -8.07 -2.75
CA LEU A 43 8.41 -8.25 -1.41
C LEU A 43 8.31 -9.70 -0.94
N TYR A 44 7.20 -10.40 -1.17
CA TYR A 44 7.07 -11.81 -0.78
C TYR A 44 8.01 -12.77 -1.55
N SER A 45 8.57 -12.34 -2.68
CA SER A 45 9.57 -13.13 -3.43
C SER A 45 11.00 -13.07 -2.88
N ILE A 46 11.27 -12.18 -1.90
CA ILE A 46 12.60 -12.05 -1.28
C ILE A 46 12.63 -12.60 0.14
N GLN A 47 13.83 -12.95 0.62
CA GLN A 47 14.04 -13.34 2.00
C GLN A 47 13.59 -12.21 2.95
N ASP A 48 12.91 -12.57 4.04
CA ASP A 48 12.29 -11.63 5.01
C ASP A 48 11.22 -10.69 4.43
N GLY A 49 10.74 -10.96 3.21
CA GLY A 49 9.73 -10.19 2.50
C GLY A 49 8.47 -9.87 3.30
N GLY A 50 7.96 -10.84 4.04
CA GLY A 50 6.79 -10.66 4.91
C GLY A 50 7.02 -9.66 6.05
N ARG A 51 8.23 -9.63 6.62
CA ARG A 51 8.59 -8.67 7.67
C ARG A 51 8.72 -7.26 7.09
N ILE A 52 9.33 -7.14 5.91
CA ILE A 52 9.44 -5.86 5.19
C ILE A 52 8.03 -5.34 4.83
N TRP A 53 7.17 -6.23 4.35
CA TRP A 53 5.76 -5.92 4.06
C TRP A 53 5.02 -5.41 5.29
N GLN A 54 5.15 -6.06 6.45
CA GLN A 54 4.54 -5.59 7.69
C GLN A 54 5.09 -4.22 8.13
N LYS A 55 6.39 -3.96 7.95
CA LYS A 55 7.00 -2.67 8.28
C LYS A 55 6.39 -1.54 7.44
N ILE A 56 6.27 -1.72 6.12
CA ILE A 56 5.69 -0.70 5.23
C ILE A 56 4.19 -0.51 5.52
N GLN A 57 3.45 -1.57 5.84
CA GLN A 57 2.06 -1.45 6.29
C GLN A 57 1.94 -0.58 7.54
N GLY A 58 2.85 -0.72 8.52
CA GLY A 58 2.86 0.12 9.71
C GLY A 58 3.11 1.61 9.42
N GLN A 59 3.90 1.93 8.39
CA GLN A 59 4.11 3.30 7.95
C GLN A 59 2.88 3.86 7.22
N VAL A 60 2.33 3.09 6.27
CA VAL A 60 1.20 3.51 5.44
C VAL A 60 -0.08 3.66 6.27
N TYR A 61 -0.43 2.67 7.10
CA TYR A 61 -1.66 2.72 7.91
C TYR A 61 -1.51 3.43 9.24
N GLY A 62 -0.31 3.92 9.56
CA GLY A 62 -0.04 4.75 10.73
C GLY A 62 0.24 6.19 10.30
N PRO A 63 1.51 6.64 10.31
CA PRO A 63 1.88 8.01 10.01
C PRO A 63 1.34 8.57 8.69
N TYR A 64 1.22 7.76 7.63
CA TYR A 64 0.80 8.22 6.31
C TYR A 64 -0.65 7.88 5.95
N MET A 65 -1.46 7.46 6.93
CA MET A 65 -2.84 7.03 6.68
C MET A 65 -3.68 8.13 6.03
N TYR A 66 -3.41 9.39 6.39
CA TYR A 66 -4.11 10.56 5.87
C TYR A 66 -3.82 10.87 4.39
N MET A 67 -2.79 10.25 3.80
CA MET A 67 -2.42 10.46 2.39
C MET A 67 -3.22 9.57 1.42
N ALA A 68 -4.20 8.80 1.92
CA ALA A 68 -5.04 7.96 1.09
C ALA A 68 -5.84 8.78 0.07
N GLU A 69 -6.04 8.18 -1.10
CA GLU A 69 -6.96 8.68 -2.11
C GLU A 69 -8.28 7.93 -2.00
N LEU A 70 -9.40 8.52 -2.43
CA LEU A 70 -10.65 7.76 -2.52
C LEU A 70 -10.62 6.84 -3.73
N PHE A 71 -11.22 5.65 -3.61
CA PHE A 71 -11.55 4.87 -4.79
C PHE A 71 -12.51 5.67 -5.69
N PRO A 72 -12.39 5.57 -7.03
CA PRO A 72 -13.32 6.24 -7.94
C PRO A 72 -14.77 5.88 -7.63
N GLY A 73 -15.65 6.90 -7.55
CA GLY A 73 -17.08 6.71 -7.31
C GLY A 73 -17.50 6.61 -5.83
N VAL A 74 -16.57 6.80 -4.88
CA VAL A 74 -16.88 6.87 -3.44
C VAL A 74 -17.35 8.28 -3.01
N ALA A 75 -17.01 9.32 -3.77
CA ALA A 75 -17.38 10.72 -3.51
C ALA A 75 -18.63 11.16 -4.29
#